data_AF-A0A8K0Q075-F1
#
_entry.id   AF-A0A8K0Q075-F1
#
_cell.length_a   1.000
_cell.length_b   1.000
_cell.length_c   1.000
_cell.angle_alpha   90.00
_cell.angle_beta   90.00
_cell.angle_gamma   90.00
#
_symmetry.space_group_name_H-M   'P 1'
#
loop_
_entity.id
_entity.type
_entity.pdbx_description
1 polymer ?
#
loop_
_entity_poly.entity_id
_entity_poly.type
_entity_poly.pdbx_seq_one_letter_code
_entity_poly.pdbx_strand_id
1 'polypeptide(L)'
;SPAEDLYARISIPLTRPSLRSWLHGRPPQDVYRILIDTYQLRMDDMFVIAKQAEENSMYNGKQTGYFGFRRFLEKAKAATVLPPWWNEDIERECQKQGLPAHGLPLYKLSDKVSEAAIKKLYGDATFATQLRLFAAGVYG
;
A
#
# COMPACT_ATOMS: atom_id res chain seq x y z
N SER A 1 16.73 -11.30 -7.05
CA SER A 1 16.34 -10.15 -7.89
C SER A 1 15.29 -9.33 -7.15
N PRO A 2 15.00 -8.08 -7.53
CA PRO A 2 13.80 -7.38 -7.06
C PRO A 2 12.54 -8.21 -7.35
N ALA A 3 11.43 -7.90 -6.64
CA ALA A 3 10.11 -8.40 -7.06
C ALA A 3 9.85 -7.99 -8.52
N GLU A 4 9.10 -8.79 -9.27
CA GLU A 4 8.94 -8.60 -10.72
C GLU A 4 8.45 -7.19 -11.11
N ASP A 5 7.71 -6.55 -10.20
CA ASP A 5 7.12 -5.24 -10.39
C ASP A 5 7.75 -4.13 -9.51
N LEU A 6 8.94 -4.35 -8.94
CA LEU A 6 9.69 -3.32 -8.20
C LEU A 6 11.07 -3.08 -8.79
N TYR A 7 11.48 -1.82 -8.81
CA TYR A 7 12.85 -1.47 -9.20
C TYR A 7 13.87 -1.82 -8.11
N ALA A 8 13.51 -1.67 -6.84
CA ALA A 8 14.40 -1.93 -5.70
C ALA A 8 14.21 -3.33 -5.08
N ARG A 9 15.32 -3.94 -4.65
CA ARG A 9 15.29 -5.23 -3.92
C ARG A 9 14.56 -5.10 -2.59
N ILE A 10 13.91 -6.19 -2.19
CA ILE A 10 13.25 -6.33 -0.90
C ILE A 10 14.29 -6.82 0.14
N SER A 11 14.33 -6.17 1.30
CA SER A 11 15.17 -6.56 2.44
C SER A 11 14.29 -7.18 3.55
N ILE A 12 14.65 -8.38 4.01
CA ILE A 12 14.00 -9.13 5.10
C ILE A 12 15.06 -9.33 6.21
N PRO A 13 14.72 -9.29 7.51
CA PRO A 13 13.38 -9.25 8.12
C PRO A 13 12.81 -7.85 8.43
N LEU A 14 11.47 -7.76 8.47
CA LEU A 14 10.74 -6.56 8.89
C LEU A 14 10.53 -6.53 10.42
N THR A 15 11.53 -6.00 11.12
CA THR A 15 11.44 -5.51 12.51
C THR A 15 10.85 -4.09 12.57
N ARG A 16 10.37 -3.63 13.73
CA ARG A 16 9.88 -2.25 13.93
C ARG A 16 10.86 -1.17 13.43
N PRO A 17 12.18 -1.25 13.73
CA PRO A 17 13.16 -0.32 13.15
C PRO A 17 13.21 -0.38 11.61
N SER A 18 13.26 -1.57 11.02
CA SER A 18 13.31 -1.71 9.55
C SER A 18 12.00 -1.30 8.86
N LEU A 19 10.85 -1.33 9.55
CA LEU A 19 9.58 -0.83 9.00
C LEU A 19 9.63 0.68 8.75
N ARG A 20 10.28 1.44 9.66
CA ARG A 20 10.45 2.90 9.49
C ARG A 20 11.27 3.27 8.25
N SER A 21 12.18 2.39 7.85
CA SER A 21 13.05 2.60 6.69
C SER A 21 12.73 1.68 5.50
N TRP A 22 11.64 0.92 5.52
CA TRP A 22 11.38 -0.11 4.49
C TRP A 22 11.12 0.48 3.10
N LEU A 23 10.56 1.70 3.09
CA LEU A 23 10.36 2.48 1.87
C LEU A 23 11.58 3.33 1.51
N HIS A 24 12.57 3.45 2.40
CA HIS A 24 13.72 4.33 2.18
C HIS A 24 14.63 3.77 1.08
N GLY A 25 15.18 4.65 0.26
CA GLY A 25 16.02 4.26 -0.89
C GLY A 25 15.26 3.70 -2.09
N ARG A 26 13.93 3.59 -2.02
CA ARG A 26 13.09 3.20 -3.18
C ARG A 26 12.77 4.42 -4.06
N PRO A 27 12.65 4.24 -5.38
CA PRO A 27 12.15 5.29 -6.26
C PRO A 27 10.67 5.59 -5.98
N PRO A 28 10.17 6.79 -6.32
CA PRO A 28 8.79 7.19 -6.02
C PRO A 28 7.72 6.22 -6.53
N GLN A 29 7.92 5.65 -7.72
CA GLN A 29 6.99 4.70 -8.34
C GLN A 29 6.79 3.44 -7.50
N ASP A 30 7.88 2.86 -6.99
CA ASP A 30 7.81 1.69 -6.09
C ASP A 30 7.05 2.05 -4.80
N VAL A 31 7.34 3.23 -4.24
CA VAL A 31 6.69 3.68 -3.00
C VAL A 31 5.18 3.85 -3.20
N TYR A 32 4.77 4.44 -4.32
CA TYR A 32 3.34 4.63 -4.61
C TYR A 32 2.61 3.29 -4.72
N ARG A 33 3.18 2.34 -5.47
CA ARG A 33 2.62 0.99 -5.62
C ARG A 33 2.47 0.29 -4.28
N ILE A 34 3.55 0.27 -3.49
CA ILE A 34 3.56 -0.37 -2.16
C ILE A 34 2.52 0.25 -1.25
N LEU A 35 2.38 1.58 -1.21
CA LEU A 35 1.40 2.25 -0.35
C LEU A 35 -0.04 1.91 -0.76
N ILE A 36 -0.34 1.94 -2.07
CA ILE A 36 -1.67 1.62 -2.60
C ILE A 36 -2.02 0.16 -2.29
N ASP A 37 -1.12 -0.78 -2.61
CA ASP A 37 -1.35 -2.22 -2.42
C ASP A 37 -1.43 -2.59 -0.93
N THR A 38 -0.63 -1.94 -0.08
CA THR A 38 -0.74 -2.08 1.37
C THR A 38 -2.15 -1.73 1.82
N TYR A 39 -2.66 -0.57 1.40
CA TYR A 39 -3.99 -0.12 1.76
C TYR A 39 -5.07 -1.07 1.23
N GLN A 40 -5.02 -1.47 -0.04
CA GLN A 40 -6.03 -2.34 -0.63
C GLN A 40 -6.05 -3.72 0.03
N LEU A 41 -4.89 -4.34 0.24
CA LEU A 41 -4.80 -5.62 0.93
C LEU A 41 -5.30 -5.52 2.37
N ARG A 42 -5.00 -4.42 3.07
CA ARG A 42 -5.52 -4.17 4.42
C ARG A 42 -7.06 -4.10 4.43
N MET A 43 -7.67 -3.45 3.45
CA MET A 43 -9.13 -3.37 3.33
C MET A 43 -9.75 -4.73 3.00
N ASP A 44 -9.12 -5.50 2.11
CA ASP A 44 -9.55 -6.86 1.77
C ASP A 44 -9.47 -7.79 3.00
N ASP A 45 -8.36 -7.78 3.73
CA ASP A 45 -8.19 -8.54 4.96
C ASP A 45 -9.24 -8.15 6.02
N MET A 46 -9.53 -6.85 6.20
CA MET A 46 -10.58 -6.42 7.13
C MET A 46 -11.94 -7.01 6.79
N PHE A 47 -12.28 -7.01 5.50
CA PHE A 47 -13.56 -7.51 5.03
C PHE A 47 -13.64 -9.03 5.08
N VAL A 48 -12.63 -9.72 4.56
CA VAL A 48 -12.62 -11.18 4.40
C VAL A 48 -12.38 -11.88 5.72
N ILE A 49 -11.41 -11.42 6.52
CA ILE A 49 -10.95 -12.09 7.75
C ILE A 49 -11.71 -11.55 8.96
N ALA A 50 -11.68 -10.24 9.18
CA ALA A 50 -12.28 -9.63 10.36
C ALA A 50 -13.78 -9.33 10.23
N LYS A 51 -14.38 -9.56 9.05
CA LYS A 51 -15.80 -9.31 8.73
C LYS A 51 -16.24 -7.87 9.02
N GLN A 52 -15.33 -6.91 8.85
CA GLN A 52 -15.62 -5.48 9.00
C GLN A 52 -15.41 -4.76 7.67
N ALA A 53 -16.39 -3.95 7.30
CA ALA A 53 -16.29 -3.04 6.17
C ALA A 53 -15.81 -1.68 6.65
N GLU A 54 -14.55 -1.35 6.39
CA GLU A 54 -13.95 -0.08 6.79
C GLU A 54 -14.68 1.12 6.17
N GLU A 55 -14.84 2.17 6.97
CA GLU A 55 -15.50 3.39 6.52
C GLU A 55 -14.69 4.03 5.39
N ASN A 56 -15.40 4.53 4.37
CA ASN A 56 -14.79 5.15 3.19
C ASN A 56 -13.93 4.19 2.33
N SER A 57 -14.09 2.88 2.50
CA SER A 57 -13.57 1.84 1.62
C SER A 57 -14.63 1.38 0.60
N MET A 58 -14.19 0.69 -0.46
CA MET A 58 -15.11 0.04 -1.41
C MET A 58 -15.92 -1.10 -0.79
N TYR A 59 -15.47 -1.64 0.34
CA TYR A 59 -16.15 -2.71 1.04
C TYR A 59 -17.34 -2.20 1.86
N ASN A 60 -17.45 -0.88 2.06
CA ASN A 60 -18.60 -0.20 2.66
C ASN A 60 -19.42 0.61 1.63
N GLY A 61 -19.52 0.10 0.40
CA GLY A 61 -20.40 0.64 -0.65
C GLY A 61 -19.91 1.92 -1.35
N LYS A 62 -18.67 2.36 -1.12
CA LYS A 62 -18.08 3.46 -1.90
C LYS A 62 -17.62 2.99 -3.27
N GLN A 63 -17.72 3.86 -4.27
CA GLN A 63 -17.22 3.60 -5.63
C GLN A 63 -15.68 3.56 -5.71
N THR A 64 -15.00 4.11 -4.71
CA THR A 64 -13.54 4.19 -4.65
C THR A 64 -13.08 4.20 -3.20
N GLY A 65 -11.92 3.57 -2.95
CA GLY A 65 -11.23 3.60 -1.68
C GLY A 65 -10.41 4.89 -1.43
N TYR A 66 -10.51 5.90 -2.31
CA TYR A 66 -9.70 7.12 -2.27
C TYR A 66 -9.68 7.83 -0.92
N PHE A 67 -10.85 8.04 -0.30
CA PHE A 67 -10.94 8.72 1.00
C PHE A 67 -10.31 7.90 2.13
N GLY A 68 -10.50 6.58 2.14
CA GLY A 68 -9.80 5.71 3.08
C GLY A 68 -8.28 5.68 2.84
N PHE A 69 -7.84 5.73 1.58
CA PHE A 69 -6.43 5.80 1.23
C PHE A 69 -5.77 7.10 1.74
N ARG A 70 -6.46 8.24 1.63
CA ARG A 70 -5.98 9.50 2.23
C ARG A 70 -5.77 9.37 3.73
N ARG A 71 -6.73 8.77 4.45
CA ARG A 71 -6.58 8.51 5.90
C ARG A 71 -5.41 7.57 6.20
N PHE A 72 -5.17 6.58 5.35
CA PHE A 72 -4.01 5.70 5.46
C PHE A 72 -2.68 6.47 5.30
N LEU A 73 -2.59 7.40 4.35
CA LEU A 73 -1.39 8.24 4.17
C LEU A 73 -1.13 9.16 5.37
N GLU A 74 -2.18 9.72 5.98
CA GLU A 74 -2.04 10.47 7.25
C GLU A 74 -1.45 9.61 8.36
N LYS A 75 -1.91 8.35 8.47
CA LYS A 75 -1.35 7.39 9.44
C LYS A 75 0.11 7.05 9.11
N ALA A 76 0.45 6.85 7.84
CA ALA A 76 1.82 6.56 7.42
C ALA A 76 2.78 7.71 7.74
N LYS A 77 2.34 8.97 7.56
CA LYS A 77 3.06 10.17 8.00
C LYS A 77 3.28 10.16 9.51
N ALA A 78 2.21 9.96 10.30
CA ALA A 78 2.30 9.92 11.76
C ALA A 78 3.19 8.78 12.27
N ALA A 79 3.22 7.64 11.58
CA ALA A 79 4.08 6.50 11.89
C ALA A 79 5.55 6.70 11.49
N THR A 80 5.90 7.79 10.79
CA THR A 80 7.26 8.10 10.33
C THR A 80 7.89 7.01 9.44
N VAL A 81 7.05 6.33 8.64
CA VAL A 81 7.50 5.23 7.76
C VAL A 81 7.76 5.67 6.31
N LEU A 82 7.45 6.92 5.98
CA LEU A 82 7.61 7.45 4.64
C LEU A 82 9.06 7.87 4.38
N PRO A 83 9.52 7.84 3.10
CA PRO A 83 10.86 8.27 2.74
C PRO A 83 11.15 9.75 3.09
N PRO A 84 12.41 10.13 3.32
CA PRO A 84 12.78 11.52 3.62
C PRO A 84 12.43 12.54 2.53
N TRP A 85 12.32 12.09 1.28
CA TRP A 85 11.91 12.93 0.15
C TRP A 85 10.39 13.10 0.03
N TRP A 86 9.60 12.44 0.89
CA TRP A 86 8.15 12.55 0.89
C TRP A 86 7.71 13.97 1.28
N ASN A 87 6.87 14.57 0.45
CA ASN A 87 6.28 15.89 0.67
C ASN A 87 4.84 15.92 0.11
N GLU A 88 4.18 17.07 0.19
CA GLU A 88 2.79 17.20 -0.26
C GLU A 88 2.59 17.00 -1.77
N ASP A 89 3.56 17.40 -2.60
CA ASP A 89 3.48 17.19 -4.05
C ASP A 89 3.55 15.70 -4.39
N ILE A 90 4.47 15.00 -3.74
CA ILE A 90 4.62 13.54 -3.81
C ILE A 90 3.36 12.82 -3.34
N GLU A 91 2.76 13.29 -2.24
CA GLU A 91 1.51 12.73 -1.74
C GLU A 91 0.36 12.91 -2.73
N ARG A 92 0.22 14.11 -3.31
CA ARG A 92 -0.78 14.38 -4.36
C ARG A 92 -0.56 13.50 -5.58
N GLU A 93 0.69 13.30 -6.00
CA GLU A 93 1.02 12.41 -7.12
C GLU A 93 0.67 10.96 -6.80
N CYS A 94 1.05 10.46 -5.62
CA CYS A 94 0.68 9.11 -5.16
C CYS A 94 -0.84 8.91 -5.17
N GLN A 95 -1.60 9.89 -4.67
CA GLN A 95 -3.06 9.86 -4.69
C GLN A 95 -3.64 9.83 -6.11
N LYS A 96 -3.05 10.57 -7.06
CA LYS A 96 -3.45 10.56 -8.47
C LYS A 96 -3.20 9.20 -9.13
N GLN A 97 -2.07 8.56 -8.83
CA GLN A 97 -1.73 7.23 -9.35
C GLN A 97 -2.76 6.16 -8.96
N GLY A 98 -3.43 6.33 -7.81
CA GLY A 98 -4.54 5.47 -7.39
C GLY A 98 -5.86 5.69 -8.14
N LEU A 99 -5.98 6.73 -8.98
CA LEU A 99 -7.19 7.04 -9.73
C LEU A 99 -7.22 6.30 -11.08
N PRO A 100 -8.41 5.87 -11.56
CA PRO A 100 -8.55 5.10 -12.80
C PRO A 100 -7.95 5.75 -14.05
N ALA A 101 -7.90 7.09 -14.09
CA ALA A 101 -7.42 7.88 -15.23
C ALA A 101 -5.90 8.00 -15.34
N HIS A 102 -5.17 7.66 -14.28
CA HIS A 102 -3.72 7.91 -14.19
C HIS A 102 -2.91 6.69 -13.72
N GLY A 103 -3.55 5.71 -13.09
CA GLY A 103 -2.89 4.50 -12.63
C GLY A 103 -2.61 3.47 -13.71
N LEU A 104 -1.55 2.69 -13.53
CA LEU A 104 -1.43 1.40 -14.22
C LEU A 104 -2.63 0.51 -13.83
N PRO A 105 -3.08 -0.42 -14.70
CA PRO A 105 -4.34 -1.16 -14.52
C PRO A 105 -4.52 -1.87 -13.17
N LEU A 106 -3.41 -2.12 -12.46
CA LEU A 106 -3.36 -2.98 -11.27
C LEU A 106 -3.37 -2.24 -9.92
N TYR A 107 -3.19 -0.91 -9.88
CA TYR A 107 -3.13 -0.12 -8.62
C TYR A 107 -4.28 0.88 -8.47
N LYS A 108 -5.44 0.54 -9.03
CA LYS A 108 -6.61 1.42 -9.00
C LYS A 108 -7.35 1.26 -7.68
N LEU A 109 -7.57 2.36 -6.96
CA LEU A 109 -8.37 2.39 -5.73
C LEU A 109 -9.87 2.11 -5.96
N SER A 110 -10.29 1.94 -7.22
CA SER A 110 -11.63 1.49 -7.64
C SER A 110 -11.76 -0.03 -7.76
N ASP A 111 -10.67 -0.78 -7.61
CA ASP A 111 -10.64 -2.21 -7.87
C ASP A 111 -10.28 -2.97 -6.59
N LYS A 112 -10.97 -4.08 -6.34
CA LYS A 112 -10.65 -4.94 -5.20
C LYS A 112 -9.41 -5.77 -5.54
N VAL A 113 -8.50 -5.86 -4.60
CA VAL A 113 -7.26 -6.64 -4.74
C VAL A 113 -7.26 -7.78 -3.73
N SER A 114 -6.87 -8.97 -4.18
CA SER A 114 -6.74 -10.15 -3.32
C SER A 114 -5.26 -10.46 -3.05
N GLU A 115 -5.00 -11.21 -1.98
CA GLU A 115 -3.67 -11.75 -1.68
C GLU A 115 -3.06 -12.50 -2.87
N ALA A 116 -3.87 -13.30 -3.58
CA ALA A 116 -3.40 -14.06 -4.75
C ALA A 116 -2.97 -13.14 -5.90
N ALA A 117 -3.69 -12.03 -6.12
CA ALA A 117 -3.32 -11.03 -7.11
C ALA A 117 -1.99 -10.34 -6.75
N ILE A 118 -1.78 -9.97 -5.48
CA ILE A 118 -0.51 -9.40 -4.99
C ILE A 118 0.64 -10.39 -5.22
N LYS A 119 0.52 -11.64 -4.78
CA LYS A 119 1.59 -12.63 -4.94
C LYS A 119 1.97 -12.84 -6.40
N LYS A 120 0.96 -12.87 -7.28
CA LYS A 120 1.16 -13.00 -8.72
C LYS A 120 1.83 -11.76 -9.31
N LEU A 121 1.42 -10.56 -8.91
CA LEU A 121 1.96 -9.30 -9.41
C LEU A 121 3.45 -9.12 -9.08
N TYR A 122 3.82 -9.43 -7.85
CA TYR A 122 5.19 -9.22 -7.38
C TYR A 122 6.12 -10.42 -7.63
N GLY A 123 5.59 -11.57 -8.06
CA GLY A 123 6.36 -12.81 -8.20
C GLY A 123 6.97 -13.31 -6.87
N ASP A 124 6.44 -12.84 -5.73
CA ASP A 124 6.96 -13.14 -4.39
C ASP A 124 5.80 -13.57 -3.47
N ALA A 125 5.81 -14.86 -3.11
CA ALA A 125 4.80 -15.46 -2.24
C ALA A 125 4.75 -14.86 -0.83
N THR A 126 5.82 -14.20 -0.39
CA THR A 126 5.92 -13.56 0.92
C THR A 126 5.51 -12.09 0.91
N PHE A 127 5.36 -11.47 -0.27
CA PHE A 127 5.15 -10.03 -0.37
C PHE A 127 3.85 -9.57 0.29
N ALA A 128 2.77 -10.34 0.15
CA ALA A 128 1.51 -10.06 0.85
C ALA A 128 1.68 -10.00 2.38
N THR A 129 2.50 -10.90 2.96
CA THR A 129 2.83 -10.87 4.39
C THR A 129 3.63 -9.63 4.76
N GLN A 130 4.54 -9.19 3.89
CA GLN A 130 5.31 -7.96 4.11
C GLN A 130 4.42 -6.72 4.12
N LEU A 131 3.48 -6.62 3.17
CA LEU A 131 2.47 -5.54 3.14
C LEU A 131 1.62 -5.54 4.42
N ARG A 132 1.23 -6.72 4.93
CA ARG A 132 0.49 -6.84 6.21
C ARG A 132 1.30 -6.33 7.39
N LEU A 133 2.58 -6.69 7.49
CA LEU A 133 3.48 -6.20 8.53
C LEU A 133 3.69 -4.68 8.44
N PHE A 134 3.81 -4.16 7.22
CA PHE A 134 3.90 -2.73 6.98
C PHE A 134 2.60 -2.01 7.37
N ALA A 135 1.44 -2.54 7.00
CA ALA A 135 0.15 -2.01 7.42
C ALA A 135 0.03 -2.00 8.95
N ALA A 136 0.41 -3.09 9.64
CA ALA A 136 0.41 -3.13 11.10
C ALA A 136 1.28 -1.99 11.69
N GLY A 137 2.47 -1.75 11.14
CA GLY A 137 3.32 -0.63 11.53
C GLY A 137 2.71 0.76 11.30
N VAL A 138 1.86 0.91 10.27
CA VAL A 138 1.15 2.16 9.99
C VAL A 138 -0.04 2.38 10.93
N TYR A 139 -0.79 1.33 11.26
CA TYR A 139 -2.00 1.44 12.07
C TYR A 139 -1.73 1.44 13.58
N GLY A 140 -0.60 0.89 14.04
CA GLY A 140 -0.22 0.79 15.45
C GLY A 140 -0.68 -0.50 16.09
#